data_AF-A0A1V6HV77-F1
#
_entry.id   AF-A0A1V6HV77-F1
#
_cell.length_a   1.000
_cell.length_b   1.000
_cell.length_c   1.000
_cell.angle_alpha   90.00
_cell.angle_beta   90.00
_cell.angle_gamma   90.00
#
_symmetry.space_group_name_H-M   'P 1'
#
loop_
_entity.id
_entity.type
_entity.pdbx_description
1 polymer ?
#
loop_
_entity_poly.entity_id
_entity_poly.type
_entity_poly.pdbx_seq_one_letter_code
_entity_poly.pdbx_strand_id
1 'polypeptide(L)' 'MAAPDYLICLNCETPCYVFEWADDRLTEAYCQVCGNDDPEQFATEEEFDALSRDFTE' A
#
# COMPACT_ATOMS: atom_id res chain seq x y z
N MET A 1 5.70 -14.34 -4.23
CA MET A 1 4.43 -14.10 -4.95
C MET A 1 4.69 -13.19 -6.15
N ALA A 2 3.72 -13.05 -7.06
CA ALA A 2 3.75 -11.92 -8.00
C ALA A 2 3.60 -10.62 -7.19
N ALA A 3 4.27 -9.55 -7.61
CA ALA A 3 4.03 -8.22 -7.04
C ALA A 3 2.53 -7.86 -7.19
N PRO A 4 1.93 -7.16 -6.22
CA PRO A 4 0.53 -6.71 -6.32
C PRO A 4 0.35 -5.77 -7.53
N ASP A 5 -0.87 -5.68 -8.06
CA ASP A 5 -1.17 -4.76 -9.18
C ASP A 5 -1.11 -3.28 -8.77
N TYR A 6 -1.44 -2.99 -7.51
CA TYR A 6 -1.36 -1.68 -6.89
C TYR A 6 -1.27 -1.80 -5.37
N LEU A 7 -0.83 -0.72 -4.75
CA LEU A 7 -0.88 -0.55 -3.30
C LEU A 7 -1.86 0.56 -2.95
N ILE A 8 -2.47 0.46 -1.79
CA ILE A 8 -3.37 1.46 -1.23
C ILE A 8 -2.54 2.31 -0.27
N CYS A 9 -2.51 3.62 -0.51
CA CYS A 9 -1.85 4.53 0.41
C CYS A 9 -2.71 4.68 1.67
N LEU A 10 -2.19 4.30 2.83
CA LEU A 10 -2.90 4.40 4.12
C LEU A 10 -3.12 5.85 4.58
N ASN A 11 -2.34 6.79 4.04
CA ASN A 11 -2.44 8.20 4.38
C ASN A 11 -3.64 8.90 3.70
N CYS A 12 -4.02 8.48 2.49
CA CYS A 12 -5.09 9.12 1.72
C CYS A 12 -6.08 8.15 1.05
N GLU A 13 -5.95 6.85 1.34
CA GLU A 13 -6.82 5.76 0.88
C GLU A 13 -6.95 5.69 -0.65
N THR A 14 -5.90 6.08 -1.38
CA THR A 14 -5.89 6.07 -2.84
C THR A 14 -5.00 4.96 -3.40
N PRO A 15 -5.37 4.35 -4.54
CA PRO A 15 -4.54 3.36 -5.21
C PRO A 15 -3.29 4.02 -5.80
N CYS A 16 -2.16 3.32 -5.67
CA CYS A 16 -0.83 3.76 -6.01
C CYS A 16 -0.13 2.71 -6.87
N TYR A 17 0.35 3.16 -8.03
CA TYR A 17 1.00 2.31 -9.04
C TYR A 17 2.51 2.59 -9.15
N VAL A 18 3.02 3.55 -8.37
CA VAL A 18 4.44 3.94 -8.39
C VAL A 18 5.08 3.37 -7.13
N PHE A 19 5.64 2.16 -7.27
CA PHE A 19 6.33 1.47 -6.20
C PHE A 19 7.35 0.47 -6.77
N GLU A 20 8.32 0.11 -5.94
CA GLU A 20 9.26 -0.97 -6.17
C GLU A 20 9.01 -2.12 -5.21
N TRP A 21 8.91 -3.32 -5.78
CA TRP A 21 8.66 -4.55 -5.04
C TRP A 21 9.80 -5.53 -5.30
N ALA A 22 10.52 -5.91 -4.25
CA ALA A 22 11.62 -6.86 -4.31
C ALA A 22 11.55 -7.84 -3.14
N ASP A 23 11.95 -9.09 -3.36
CA ASP A 23 11.98 -10.13 -2.33
C ASP A 23 10.66 -10.28 -1.53
N ASP A 24 9.52 -10.21 -2.23
CA ASP A 24 8.18 -10.29 -1.61
C ASP A 24 7.88 -9.16 -0.60
N ARG A 25 8.59 -8.04 -0.70
CA ARG A 25 8.39 -6.86 0.15
C ARG A 25 8.41 -5.58 -0.67
N LEU A 26 7.65 -4.60 -0.21
CA LEU A 26 7.73 -3.23 -0.68
C LEU A 26 9.08 -2.61 -0.26
N THR A 27 9.90 -2.24 -1.24
CA THR A 27 11.18 -1.56 -0.99
C THR A 27 11.02 -0.05 -1.04
N GLU A 28 10.28 0.46 -2.02
CA GLU A 28 10.04 1.90 -2.20
C GLU A 28 8.61 2.11 -2.71
N ALA A 29 7.96 3.20 -2.33
CA ALA A 29 6.62 3.55 -2.81
C ALA A 29 6.46 5.06 -2.83
N TYR A 30 5.71 5.59 -3.80
CA TYR A 30 5.46 7.02 -3.90
C TYR A 30 4.03 7.33 -4.32
N CYS A 31 3.27 7.97 -3.44
CA CYS A 31 1.92 8.42 -3.70
C CYS A 31 1.95 9.74 -4.46
N GLN A 32 1.49 9.71 -5.72
CA GLN A 32 1.36 10.92 -6.54
C GLN A 32 0.21 11.84 -6.12
N VAL A 33 -0.64 11.43 -5.18
CA VAL A 33 -1.81 12.21 -4.73
C VAL A 33 -1.47 13.05 -3.51
N CYS A 34 -0.98 12.43 -2.43
CA CYS A 34 -0.63 13.12 -1.20
C CYS A 34 0.87 13.45 -1.08
N GLY A 35 1.71 12.89 -1.96
CA GLY A 35 3.16 13.07 -1.92
C GLY A 35 3.88 12.17 -0.93
N ASN A 36 3.20 11.18 -0.36
CA ASN A 36 3.78 10.25 0.61
C ASN A 36 4.78 9.29 -0.04
N ASP A 37 5.97 9.17 0.53
CA ASP A 37 7.06 8.30 0.07
C ASP A 37 7.42 7.18 1.06
N ASP A 38 6.74 7.10 2.21
CA ASP A 38 6.98 6.08 3.21
C ASP A 38 6.35 4.74 2.81
N PRO A 39 7.13 3.67 2.54
CA PRO A 39 6.58 2.36 2.15
C PRO A 39 5.70 1.73 3.25
N GLU A 40 5.97 2.03 4.52
CA GLU A 40 5.14 1.54 5.64
C GLU A 40 3.72 2.13 5.64
N GLN A 41 3.49 3.21 4.90
CA GLN A 41 2.20 3.87 4.73
C GLN A 41 1.48 3.39 3.46
N PHE A 42 1.86 2.23 2.93
CA PHE A 42 1.19 1.55 1.84
C PHE A 42 0.86 0.12 2.24
N ALA A 43 -0.32 -0.33 1.82
CA ALA A 43 -0.80 -1.68 2.06
C ALA A 43 -1.32 -2.28 0.76
N THR A 44 -1.23 -3.59 0.61
CA THR A 44 -1.97 -4.30 -0.45
C THR A 44 -3.47 -4.22 -0.19
N GLU A 45 -4.28 -4.53 -1.21
CA GLU A 45 -5.75 -4.63 -1.02
C GLU A 45 -6.13 -5.62 0.08
N GLU A 46 -5.44 -6.76 0.14
CA GLU A 46 -5.67 -7.79 1.17
C GLU A 46 -5.33 -7.27 2.57
N GLU A 47 -4.20 -6.57 2.73
CA GLU A 47 -3.81 -5.96 4.01
C GLU A 47 -4.75 -4.82 4.43
N PHE A 48 -5.17 -3.97 3.49
CA PHE A 48 -6.09 -2.87 3.76
C PHE A 48 -7.48 -3.38 4.17
N ASP A 49 -8.01 -4.39 3.49
CA ASP A 49 -9.28 -5.04 3.87
C ASP A 49 -9.17 -5.70 5.25
N ALA A 50 -8.04 -6.34 5.56
CA ALA A 50 -7.80 -6.91 6.89
C ALA A 50 -7.78 -5.82 7.99
N LEU A 51 -7.07 -4.71 7.77
CA LEU A 51 -7.01 -3.57 8.69
C LEU A 51 -8.38 -2.90 8.88
N SER A 52 -9.16 -2.77 7.81
CA SER A 52 -10.51 -2.21 7.87
C SER A 52 -11.47 -3.09 8.66
N ARG A 53 -11.30 -4.41 8.63
CA ARG A 53 -12.16 -5.37 9.35
C ARG A 53 -11.86 -5.40 10.85
N ASP A 54 -10.61 -5.21 11.25
CA ASP A 54 -10.17 -5.21 12.66
C ASP A 54 -10.79 -4.07 13.50
N PHE A 55 -11.16 -2.96 12.87
CA PHE A 55 -11.77 -1.80 13.56
C PHE A 55 -13.28 -1.94 13.88
N THR A 56 -13.93 -3.06 13.51
CA THR A 56 -15.39 -3.26 13.62
C THR A 56 -15.82 -4.23 14.73
N GLU A 57 -14.93 -4.66 15.64
CA GLU A 57 -15.26 -5.58 16.75
C GLU A 57 -15.26 -4.93 18.15
#